data_AF-A0A969M6A9-F1
#
_entry.id   AF-A0A969M6A9-F1
#
_cell.length_a   1.000
_cell.length_b   1.000
_cell.length_c   1.000
_cell.angle_alpha   90.00
_cell.angle_beta   90.00
_cell.angle_gamma   90.00
#
_symmetry.space_group_name_H-M   'P 1'
#
loop_
_entity.id
_entity.type
_entity.pdbx_description
1 polymer ?
#
loop_
_entity_poly.entity_id
_entity_poly.type
_entity_poly.pdbx_seq_one_letter_code
_entity_poly.pdbx_strand_id
1 'polypeptide(L)'
;MEPADGYQLKREGAIDTLALTLTGLEIEELAGQAVIDFPAEEMQRTRFQTFDGLVANLESIERDGVDWIRLSFDPSPDASEGTIAEARTLTEKMSGRVFAVPSWKLASIKQSPEEIIEPLSAS
;
A
#
# COMPACT_ATOMS: atom_id res chain seq x y z
N MET A 1 28.40 14.69 19.24
CA MET A 1 28.52 13.77 18.10
C MET A 1 27.27 12.91 18.18
N GLU A 2 26.22 13.29 17.46
CA GLU A 2 25.01 12.47 17.38
C GLU A 2 25.36 11.17 16.66
N PRO A 3 25.00 9.99 17.18
CA PRO A 3 25.12 8.78 16.39
C PRO A 3 24.18 8.93 15.18
N ALA A 4 24.67 8.61 13.98
CA ALA A 4 23.82 8.49 12.83
C ALA A 4 22.93 7.26 13.07
N ASP A 5 21.70 7.48 13.56
CA ASP A 5 20.75 6.41 13.82
C ASP A 5 20.31 5.76 12.50
N GLY A 6 21.06 4.74 12.09
CA GLY A 6 20.65 3.82 11.04
C GLY A 6 19.54 2.89 11.54
N TYR A 7 18.74 2.36 10.63
CA TYR A 7 17.75 1.32 10.91
C TYR A 7 18.07 0.09 10.08
N GLN A 8 17.83 -1.09 10.65
CA GLN A 8 17.94 -2.38 9.95
C GLN A 8 16.60 -3.11 9.96
N LEU A 9 16.41 -4.04 9.02
CA LEU A 9 15.24 -4.91 9.05
C LEU A 9 15.33 -5.86 10.24
N LYS A 10 14.24 -5.98 11.00
CA LYS A 10 14.09 -6.98 12.06
C LYS A 10 14.17 -8.41 11.51
N ARG A 11 13.80 -8.60 10.23
CA ARG A 11 13.85 -9.86 9.50
C ARG A 11 14.26 -9.59 8.07
N GLU A 12 15.30 -10.26 7.58
CA GLU A 12 15.83 -10.08 6.22
C GLU A 12 14.75 -10.24 5.12
N GLY A 13 13.80 -11.17 5.30
CA GLY A 13 12.70 -11.41 4.35
C GLY A 13 11.43 -10.55 4.54
N ALA A 14 11.44 -9.54 5.41
CA ALA A 14 10.24 -8.71 5.64
C ALA A 14 9.86 -7.92 4.38
N ILE A 15 10.84 -7.43 3.62
CA ILE A 15 10.61 -6.74 2.35
C ILE A 15 10.14 -7.72 1.26
N ASP A 16 10.73 -8.92 1.21
CA ASP A 16 10.31 -9.95 0.24
C ASP A 16 8.85 -10.34 0.43
N THR A 17 8.41 -10.42 1.69
CA THR A 17 7.00 -10.72 2.01
C THR A 17 6.06 -9.62 1.51
N LEU A 18 6.43 -8.34 1.66
CA LEU A 18 5.68 -7.21 1.11
C LEU A 18 5.62 -7.26 -0.43
N ALA A 19 6.76 -7.52 -1.08
CA ALA A 19 6.84 -7.62 -2.54
C ALA A 19 5.99 -8.79 -3.08
N LEU A 20 6.02 -9.94 -2.41
CA LEU A 20 5.19 -11.10 -2.74
C LEU A 20 3.71 -10.81 -2.55
N THR A 21 3.32 -10.12 -1.47
CA THR A 21 1.93 -9.70 -1.26
C THR A 21 1.45 -8.79 -2.39
N LEU A 22 2.24 -7.80 -2.80
CA LEU A 22 1.90 -6.92 -3.92
C LEU A 22 1.82 -7.68 -5.26
N THR A 23 2.71 -8.66 -5.47
CA THR A 23 2.71 -9.50 -6.68
C THR A 23 1.51 -10.45 -6.73
N GLY A 24 1.10 -10.99 -5.59
CA GLY A 24 -0.04 -11.91 -5.47
C GLY A 24 -1.39 -11.23 -5.22
N LEU A 25 -1.43 -9.89 -5.20
CA LEU A 25 -2.67 -9.13 -5.07
C LEU A 25 -3.44 -9.17 -6.40
N GLU A 26 -4.16 -10.26 -6.62
CA GLU A 26 -5.14 -10.34 -7.70
C GLU A 26 -6.43 -9.64 -7.25
N ILE A 27 -6.73 -8.54 -7.93
CA ILE A 27 -7.96 -7.79 -7.75
C ILE A 27 -9.04 -8.49 -8.57
N GLU A 28 -9.42 -9.70 -8.15
CA GLU A 28 -10.57 -10.38 -8.73
C GLU A 28 -11.85 -9.60 -8.39
N GLU A 29 -12.78 -9.52 -9.35
CA GLU A 29 -14.05 -8.81 -9.21
C GLU A 29 -14.96 -9.46 -8.14
N LEU A 30 -14.71 -9.17 -6.87
CA LEU A 30 -15.77 -8.98 -5.88
C LEU A 30 -16.25 -7.52 -5.95
N ALA A 31 -16.50 -7.07 -7.18
CA ALA A 31 -17.15 -5.82 -7.50
C ALA A 31 -18.66 -5.96 -7.26
N GLY A 32 -19.04 -6.13 -5.99
CA GLY A 32 -20.29 -5.50 -5.60
C GLY A 32 -20.03 -4.00 -5.60
N GLN A 33 -20.93 -3.20 -6.16
CA GLN A 33 -21.03 -1.76 -5.86
C GLN A 33 -21.40 -1.59 -4.38
N ALA A 34 -20.59 -2.16 -3.47
CA ALA A 34 -20.75 -2.03 -2.06
C ALA A 34 -20.41 -0.57 -1.77
N VAL A 35 -21.43 0.19 -1.40
CA VAL A 35 -21.25 1.52 -0.82
C VAL A 35 -20.72 1.28 0.58
N ILE A 36 -19.40 1.12 0.65
CA ILE A 36 -18.66 1.05 1.90
C ILE A 36 -18.17 2.47 2.18
N ASP A 37 -18.55 3.01 3.33
CA ASP A 37 -17.97 4.25 3.83
C ASP A 37 -16.56 3.99 4.35
N PHE A 38 -15.62 4.87 4.00
CA PHE A 38 -14.25 4.87 4.50
C PHE A 38 -14.10 6.02 5.52
N PRO A 39 -14.59 5.85 6.76
CA PRO A 39 -14.44 6.87 7.80
C PRO A 39 -12.96 7.07 8.11
N ALA A 40 -12.53 8.32 8.21
CA ALA A 40 -11.11 8.67 8.36
C ALA A 40 -10.45 8.07 9.61
N GLU A 41 -11.23 7.78 10.66
CA GLU A 41 -10.74 7.24 11.94
C GLU A 41 -10.43 5.74 11.89
N GLU A 42 -11.02 5.00 10.95
CA GLU A 42 -10.83 3.54 10.81
C GLU A 42 -10.01 3.18 9.56
N MET A 43 -9.82 4.15 8.67
CA MET A 43 -9.13 3.98 7.41
C MET A 43 -7.61 3.96 7.62
N GLN A 44 -6.99 2.88 7.15
CA GLN A 44 -5.55 2.82 6.97
C GLN A 44 -5.19 3.25 5.55
N ARG A 45 -4.09 4.00 5.42
CA ARG A 45 -3.55 4.43 4.13
C ARG A 45 -2.12 3.97 3.99
N THR A 46 -1.85 3.26 2.90
CA THR A 46 -0.51 2.84 2.51
C THR A 46 -0.14 3.48 1.17
N ARG A 47 1.09 3.99 1.08
CA ARG A 47 1.62 4.65 -0.12
C ARG A 47 2.82 3.85 -0.64
N PHE A 48 2.72 3.40 -1.89
CA PHE A 48 3.80 2.77 -2.63
C PHE A 48 4.27 3.73 -3.73
N GLN A 49 5.58 3.89 -3.88
CA GLN A 49 6.14 4.70 -4.96
C GLN A 49 7.16 3.86 -5.74
N THR A 50 6.98 3.82 -7.05
CA THR A 50 7.92 3.16 -7.97
C THR A 50 9.07 4.10 -8.33
N PHE A 51 10.14 3.53 -8.91
CA PHE A 51 11.35 4.29 -9.28
C PHE A 51 11.12 5.33 -10.38
N ASP A 52 10.15 5.09 -11.26
CA ASP A 52 9.76 6.03 -12.33
C ASP A 52 8.76 7.10 -11.86
N GLY A 53 8.37 7.04 -10.58
CA GLY A 53 7.56 8.08 -9.95
C GLY A 53 6.06 7.84 -9.99
N LEU A 54 5.59 6.63 -10.32
CA LEU A 54 4.19 6.26 -10.11
C LEU A 54 3.95 6.05 -8.61
N VAL A 55 2.93 6.69 -8.07
CA VAL A 55 2.52 6.57 -6.67
C VAL A 55 1.19 5.85 -6.62
N ALA A 56 1.14 4.68 -5.99
CA ALA A 56 -0.08 3.96 -5.69
C ALA A 56 -0.49 4.20 -4.23
N ASN A 57 -1.69 4.72 -4.02
CA ASN A 57 -2.29 4.86 -2.71
C ASN A 57 -3.33 3.75 -2.51
N LEU A 58 -3.16 2.97 -1.46
CA LEU A 58 -4.12 1.97 -1.01
C LEU A 58 -4.77 2.47 0.27
N GLU A 59 -6.08 2.60 0.24
CA GLU A 59 -6.88 2.88 1.43
C GLU A 59 -7.68 1.62 1.77
N SER A 60 -7.65 1.22 3.03
CA SER A 60 -8.30 0.00 3.50
C SER A 60 -9.07 0.21 4.80
N ILE A 61 -10.19 -0.49 4.94
CA ILE A 61 -10.89 -0.68 6.21
C ILE A 61 -11.18 -2.16 6.41
N GLU A 62 -11.06 -2.66 7.64
CA GLU A 62 -11.38 -4.04 7.99
C GLU A 62 -12.81 -4.13 8.53
N ARG A 63 -13.63 -5.02 7.97
CA ARG A 63 -14.99 -5.36 8.43
C ARG A 63 -15.19 -6.86 8.34
N ASP A 64 -15.57 -7.49 9.45
CA ASP A 64 -15.90 -8.93 9.49
C ASP A 64 -14.81 -9.86 8.91
N GLY A 65 -13.53 -9.52 9.10
CA GLY A 65 -12.39 -10.29 8.58
C GLY A 65 -12.13 -10.13 7.07
N VAL A 66 -12.76 -9.13 6.45
CA VAL A 66 -12.54 -8.71 5.07
C VAL A 66 -12.01 -7.28 5.08
N ASP A 67 -10.90 -7.05 4.39
CA ASP A 67 -10.44 -5.71 4.09
C ASP A 67 -11.11 -5.20 2.81
N TRP A 68 -11.79 -4.07 2.93
CA TRP A 68 -12.34 -3.34 1.79
C TRP A 68 -11.32 -2.29 1.37
N ILE A 69 -10.88 -2.35 0.13
CA ILE A 69 -9.84 -1.47 -0.38
C ILE A 69 -10.31 -0.60 -1.54
N ARG A 70 -9.73 0.58 -1.65
CA ARG A 70 -9.77 1.41 -2.86
C ARG A 70 -8.36 1.86 -3.22
N LEU A 71 -8.13 1.99 -4.52
CA LEU A 71 -6.83 2.35 -5.09
C LEU A 71 -6.95 3.67 -5.86
N SER A 72 -5.98 4.54 -5.63
CA SER A 72 -5.75 5.72 -6.48
C SER A 72 -4.28 5.79 -6.88
N PHE A 73 -4.03 6.41 -8.02
CA PHE A 73 -2.69 6.56 -8.57
C PHE A 73 -2.40 8.03 -8.86
N ASP A 74 -1.26 8.50 -8.37
CA ASP A 74 -0.77 9.85 -8.57
C ASP A 74 0.64 9.81 -9.17
N PRO A 75 1.01 10.78 -10.02
CA PRO A 75 2.40 10.98 -10.38
C PRO A 75 3.15 11.69 -9.24
N SER A 76 4.39 11.30 -9.01
CA SER A 76 5.34 12.08 -8.21
C SER A 76 5.72 13.38 -8.93
N PRO A 77 6.24 14.40 -8.22
CA PRO A 77 6.62 15.68 -8.83
C PRO A 77 7.64 15.56 -9.99
N ASP A 78 8.51 14.55 -9.92
CA ASP A 78 9.58 14.31 -10.88
C ASP A 78 9.22 13.22 -11.92
N ALA A 79 7.96 12.81 -11.98
CA ALA A 79 7.49 11.75 -12.87
C ALA A 79 7.56 12.17 -14.36
N SER A 80 7.84 11.20 -15.22
CA SER A 80 7.84 11.41 -16.67
C SER A 80 6.42 11.68 -17.21
N GLU A 81 6.30 12.29 -18.39
CA GLU A 81 4.99 12.45 -19.07
C GLU A 81 4.27 11.11 -19.28
N GLY A 82 5.02 10.04 -19.55
CA GLY A 82 4.47 8.68 -19.67
C GLY A 82 3.84 8.20 -18.36
N THR A 83 4.56 8.36 -17.25
CA THR A 83 4.09 7.98 -15.91
C THR A 83 2.89 8.82 -15.47
N ILE A 84 2.85 10.12 -15.82
CA ILE A 84 1.69 10.99 -15.56
C ILE A 84 0.45 10.47 -16.31
N ALA A 85 0.58 10.13 -17.59
CA ALA A 85 -0.52 9.58 -18.39
C ALA A 85 -0.99 8.21 -17.87
N GLU A 86 -0.05 7.38 -17.41
CA GLU A 86 -0.35 6.09 -16.79
C GLU A 86 -1.12 6.25 -15.48
N ALA A 87 -0.64 7.10 -14.57
CA ALA A 87 -1.31 7.39 -13.29
C ALA A 87 -2.77 7.82 -13.52
N ARG A 88 -3.00 8.72 -14.47
CA ARG A 88 -4.34 9.15 -14.86
C ARG A 88 -5.19 7.98 -15.37
N THR A 89 -4.65 7.17 -16.28
CA THR A 89 -5.36 6.01 -16.85
C THR A 89 -5.76 5.00 -15.79
N LEU A 90 -4.86 4.71 -14.83
CA LEU A 90 -5.12 3.78 -13.74
C LEU A 90 -6.15 4.34 -12.77
N THR A 91 -6.04 5.61 -12.39
CA THR A 91 -7.02 6.28 -11.53
C THR A 91 -8.42 6.30 -12.16
N GLU A 92 -8.54 6.59 -13.46
CA GLU A 92 -9.81 6.52 -14.18
C GLU A 92 -10.41 5.10 -14.15
N LYS A 93 -9.59 4.05 -14.30
CA LYS A 93 -10.03 2.65 -14.22
C LYS A 93 -10.51 2.24 -12.83
N MET A 94 -9.87 2.75 -11.78
CA MET A 94 -10.16 2.40 -10.39
C MET A 94 -11.18 3.32 -9.70
N SER A 95 -11.50 4.46 -10.31
CA SER A 95 -12.43 5.44 -9.73
C SER A 95 -13.79 4.82 -9.41
N GLY A 96 -14.24 5.01 -8.17
CA GLY A 96 -15.51 4.49 -7.67
C GLY A 96 -15.54 2.97 -7.44
N ARG A 97 -14.42 2.27 -7.60
CA ARG A 97 -14.33 0.84 -7.32
C ARG A 97 -13.82 0.60 -5.90
N VAL A 98 -14.46 -0.35 -5.23
CA VAL A 98 -14.03 -0.90 -3.95
C VAL A 98 -13.89 -2.40 -4.15
N PHE A 99 -12.86 -2.98 -3.54
CA PHE A 99 -12.55 -4.39 -3.68
C PHE A 99 -12.51 -5.07 -2.31
N ALA A 100 -13.16 -6.22 -2.20
CA ALA A 100 -13.07 -7.06 -1.00
C ALA A 100 -11.83 -7.96 -1.10
N VAL A 101 -10.96 -7.89 -0.10
CA VAL A 101 -9.74 -8.68 0.00
C VAL A 101 -9.75 -9.42 1.34
N PRO A 102 -9.53 -10.74 1.37
CA PRO A 102 -9.36 -11.45 2.65
C PRO A 102 -8.25 -10.82 3.48
N SER A 103 -8.51 -10.51 4.76
CA SER A 103 -7.59 -9.67 5.54
C SER A 103 -6.18 -10.24 5.71
N TRP A 104 -6.05 -11.56 5.72
CA TRP A 104 -4.75 -12.23 5.77
C TRP A 104 -3.85 -11.92 4.56
N LYS A 105 -4.43 -11.57 3.39
CA LYS A 105 -3.64 -11.15 2.22
C LYS A 105 -3.02 -9.77 2.42
N LEU A 106 -3.67 -8.86 3.17
CA LEU A 106 -3.15 -7.52 3.44
C LEU A 106 -2.34 -7.42 4.74
N ALA A 107 -2.28 -8.49 5.54
CA ALA A 107 -1.60 -8.46 6.83
C ALA A 107 -0.19 -7.88 6.77
N SER A 108 0.60 -8.26 5.77
CA SER A 108 1.96 -7.73 5.56
C SER A 108 1.97 -6.25 5.20
N ILE A 109 1.04 -5.80 4.34
CA ILE A 109 0.93 -4.39 3.92
C ILE A 109 0.56 -3.48 5.10
N LYS A 110 -0.26 -3.99 6.02
CA LYS A 110 -0.72 -3.25 7.21
C LYS A 110 0.30 -3.19 8.34
N GLN A 111 1.47 -3.83 8.20
CA GLN A 111 2.51 -3.79 9.22
C GLN A 111 3.09 -2.38 9.38
N SER A 112 3.22 -1.96 10.63
CA SER A 112 3.83 -0.69 10.96
C SER A 112 5.36 -0.74 10.75
N PRO A 113 6.01 0.41 10.45
CA PRO A 113 7.47 0.44 10.28
C PRO A 113 8.21 -0.13 11.50
N GLU A 114 7.76 0.19 12.71
CA GLU A 114 8.30 -0.34 13.97
C GLU A 114 8.20 -1.87 14.11
N GLU A 115 7.35 -2.56 13.35
CA GLU A 115 7.31 -4.03 13.30
C GLU A 115 8.30 -4.63 12.30
N ILE A 116 8.78 -3.81 11.37
CA ILE A 116 9.62 -4.23 10.24
C ILE A 116 11.08 -3.82 10.42
N ILE A 117 11.32 -2.65 11.03
CA ILE A 117 12.65 -2.08 11.25
C ILE A 117 12.96 -1.90 12.73
N GLU A 118 14.24 -2.00 13.07
CA GLU A 118 14.78 -1.73 14.40
C GLU A 118 16.01 -0.81 14.30
N PRO A 119 16.35 -0.08 15.38
CA PRO A 119 17.56 0.72 15.40
C PRO A 119 18.80 -0.15 15.16
N LEU A 120 19.71 0.35 14.32
CA LEU A 120 21.02 -0.25 14.15
C LEU A 120 21.77 -0.14 15.48
N SER A 121 21.94 -1.25 16.18
CA SER A 121 22.64 -1.26 17.46
C SER A 121 24.10 -0.87 17.23
N ALA A 122 24.51 0.29 17.75
CA ALA A 122 25.91 0.70 17.76
C ALA A 122 26.71 -0.32 18.60
N SER A 123 27.54 -1.13 17.94
CA SER A 123 28.55 -1.97 18.58
C SER A 123 29.85 -1.19 18.78
#